data_AF-A0A7W1BFK4-F1
#
_entry.id   AF-A0A7W1BFK4-F1
#
_cell.length_a   1.000
_cell.length_b   1.000
_cell.length_c   1.000
_cell.angle_alpha   90.00
_cell.angle_beta   90.00
_cell.angle_gamma   90.00
#
_symmetry.space_group_name_H-M   'P 1'
#
loop_
_entity.id
_entity.type
_entity.pdbx_description
1 polymer ?
#
loop_
_entity_poly.entity_id
_entity_poly.type
_entity_poly.pdbx_seq_one_letter_code
_entity_poly.pdbx_strand_id
1 'polypeptide(L)'
;MTVPHEPRAGPGNLGDGGQSHGRRSSERAPLDQLAATPADLLVIGGGITGAGIARDAAMRGLRTVLVEQNDLGSGTSSRSSRLVHGGLR
;
A
#
# COMPACT_ATOMS: atom_id res chain seq x y z
N MET A 1 -24.90 -2.87 14.41
CA MET A 1 -24.48 -4.24 14.03
C MET A 1 -22.96 -4.22 13.94
N THR A 2 -22.29 -4.52 15.05
CA THR A 2 -20.83 -4.48 15.16
C THR A 2 -20.31 -5.86 14.80
N VAL A 3 -19.55 -5.98 13.72
CA VAL A 3 -18.81 -7.22 13.44
C VAL A 3 -17.75 -7.40 14.54
N PRO A 4 -17.66 -8.58 15.19
CA PRO A 4 -16.60 -8.84 16.14
C PRO A 4 -15.26 -8.87 15.39
N HIS A 5 -14.34 -7.98 15.75
CA HIS A 5 -12.96 -8.04 15.26
C HIS A 5 -12.20 -8.97 16.20
N GLU A 6 -11.87 -10.17 15.72
CA GLU A 6 -10.93 -11.02 16.44
C GLU A 6 -9.53 -10.40 16.31
N PRO A 7 -8.74 -10.31 17.40
CA PRO A 7 -7.36 -9.87 17.32
C PRO A 7 -6.57 -10.92 16.53
N ARG A 8 -6.21 -10.58 15.28
CA ARG A 8 -5.39 -11.44 14.43
C ARG A 8 -3.94 -11.32 14.86
N ALA A 9 -3.29 -12.45 15.06
CA ALA A 9 -1.84 -12.54 15.24
C ALA A 9 -1.15 -11.69 14.16
N GLY A 10 -0.21 -10.84 14.59
CA GLY A 10 0.62 -10.06 13.68
C GLY A 10 1.31 -10.97 12.66
N PRO A 11 1.73 -10.44 11.50
CA PRO A 11 2.36 -11.26 10.47
C PRO A 11 3.54 -12.00 11.09
N GLY A 12 3.40 -13.33 11.20
CA GLY A 12 4.50 -14.19 11.57
C GLY A 12 5.67 -13.89 10.64
N ASN A 13 6.85 -13.74 11.23
CA ASN A 13 8.13 -13.60 10.55
C ASN A 13 8.22 -14.61 9.39
N LEU A 14 7.99 -14.13 8.17
CA LEU A 14 8.34 -14.86 6.95
C LEU A 14 9.85 -14.91 6.93
N GLY A 15 10.38 -16.12 7.12
CA GLY A 15 11.77 -16.40 7.39
C GLY A 15 12.76 -15.64 6.51
N ASP A 16 13.84 -15.24 7.20
CA ASP A 16 15.19 -15.10 6.69
C ASP A 16 15.47 -16.03 5.49
N GLY A 17 15.74 -15.40 4.35
CA GLY A 17 16.04 -16.06 3.10
C GLY A 17 16.60 -15.07 2.08
N GLY A 18 17.82 -14.60 2.34
CA GLY A 18 18.73 -14.12 1.29
C GLY A 18 18.40 -12.76 0.69
N GLN A 19 19.20 -11.76 1.04
CA GLN A 19 19.31 -10.52 0.29
C GLN A 19 19.80 -10.80 -1.14
N SER A 20 18.92 -10.69 -2.13
CA SER A 20 19.32 -10.39 -3.51
C SER A 20 18.88 -8.95 -3.83
N HIS A 21 19.86 -8.06 -3.89
CA HIS A 21 19.75 -6.71 -4.43
C HIS A 21 19.52 -6.79 -5.95
N GLY A 22 18.36 -7.28 -6.36
CA GLY A 22 17.93 -7.42 -7.74
C GLY A 22 16.47 -7.00 -7.87
N ARG A 23 16.18 -6.13 -8.83
CA ARG A 23 14.89 -5.48 -9.04
C ARG A 23 13.73 -6.51 -9.13
N ARG A 24 12.92 -6.63 -8.07
CA ARG A 24 11.58 -7.25 -8.13
C ARG A 24 10.56 -6.27 -8.74
N SER A 25 10.84 -5.75 -9.94
CA SER A 25 10.03 -4.68 -10.55
C SER A 25 8.98 -5.18 -11.56
N SER A 26 8.58 -6.45 -11.55
CA SER A 26 7.55 -6.91 -12.50
C SER A 26 6.71 -8.13 -12.09
N GLU A 27 6.89 -8.74 -10.92
CA GLU A 27 5.95 -9.78 -10.50
C GLU A 27 4.66 -9.11 -10.05
N ARG A 28 3.66 -9.15 -10.93
CA ARG A 28 2.27 -8.89 -10.56
C ARG A 28 1.95 -9.83 -9.43
N ALA A 29 1.63 -9.31 -8.25
CA ALA A 29 1.16 -10.13 -7.15
C ALA A 29 -0.05 -10.96 -7.67
N PRO A 30 -0.05 -12.29 -7.49
CA PRO A 30 -1.18 -13.11 -7.92
C PRO A 30 -2.43 -12.64 -7.19
N LEU A 31 -3.47 -12.28 -7.95
CA LEU A 31 -4.75 -11.82 -7.38
C LEU A 31 -5.37 -12.89 -6.46
N ASP A 32 -5.10 -14.17 -6.74
CA ASP A 32 -5.53 -15.28 -5.90
C ASP A 32 -4.92 -15.23 -4.50
N GLN A 33 -3.66 -14.77 -4.37
CA GLN A 33 -3.00 -14.60 -3.08
C GLN A 33 -3.61 -13.41 -2.30
N LEU A 34 -4.04 -12.39 -3.02
CA LEU A 34 -4.79 -11.27 -2.45
C LEU A 34 -6.19 -11.68 -2.00
N ALA A 35 -6.86 -12.58 -2.73
CA ALA A 35 -8.18 -13.11 -2.39
C ALA A 35 -8.15 -14.13 -1.25
N ALA A 36 -7.08 -14.94 -1.16
CA ALA A 36 -6.93 -16.01 -0.17
C ALA A 36 -6.93 -15.50 1.29
N THR A 37 -6.55 -14.26 1.50
CA THR A 37 -6.65 -13.60 2.81
C THR A 37 -7.37 -12.27 2.58
N PRO A 38 -8.45 -11.92 3.30
CA PRO A 38 -9.12 -10.62 3.14
C PRO A 38 -8.28 -9.46 3.68
N ALA A 39 -8.24 -8.35 2.96
CA ALA A 39 -7.58 -7.14 3.42
C ALA A 39 -8.45 -6.42 4.45
N ASP A 40 -7.83 -5.78 5.44
CA ASP A 40 -8.55 -4.93 6.37
C ASP A 40 -8.90 -3.59 5.70
N LEU A 41 -8.07 -3.15 4.73
CA LEU A 41 -8.29 -1.94 3.95
C LEU A 41 -7.82 -2.12 2.49
N LEU A 42 -8.69 -1.76 1.55
CA LEU A 42 -8.36 -1.60 0.13
C LEU A 42 -8.33 -0.10 -0.22
N VAL A 43 -7.19 0.37 -0.71
CA VAL A 43 -6.99 1.74 -1.19
C VAL A 43 -6.98 1.74 -2.71
N ILE A 44 -7.84 2.54 -3.32
CA ILE A 44 -7.95 2.70 -4.78
C ILE A 44 -7.30 4.03 -5.18
N GLY A 45 -6.26 3.95 -6.00
CA GLY A 45 -5.47 5.09 -6.49
C GLY A 45 -4.11 5.21 -5.78
N GLY A 46 -3.04 5.13 -6.56
CA GLY A 46 -1.63 5.23 -6.16
C GLY A 46 -1.05 6.64 -6.24
N GLY A 47 -1.88 7.68 -6.16
CA GLY A 47 -1.42 9.06 -5.97
C GLY A 47 -0.91 9.32 -4.55
N ILE A 48 -0.42 10.54 -4.27
CA ILE A 48 0.16 10.89 -2.97
C ILE A 48 -0.80 10.66 -1.79
N THR A 49 -2.09 10.92 -1.98
CA THR A 49 -3.12 10.67 -0.97
C THR A 49 -3.28 9.18 -0.68
N GLY A 50 -3.43 8.35 -1.72
CA GLY A 50 -3.61 6.91 -1.54
C GLY A 50 -2.36 6.24 -0.97
N ALA A 51 -1.17 6.63 -1.41
CA ALA A 51 0.10 6.17 -0.85
C ALA A 51 0.25 6.55 0.64
N GLY A 52 -0.15 7.78 1.02
CA GLY A 52 -0.15 8.23 2.41
C GLY A 52 -1.10 7.43 3.30
N ILE A 53 -2.33 7.20 2.83
CA ILE A 53 -3.33 6.37 3.53
C ILE A 53 -2.83 4.94 3.68
N ALA A 54 -2.31 4.33 2.61
CA ALA A 54 -1.82 2.96 2.64
C ALA A 54 -0.67 2.78 3.63
N ARG A 55 0.26 3.75 3.68
CA ARG A 55 1.36 3.78 4.64
C ARG A 55 0.88 3.92 6.08
N ASP A 56 -0.01 4.87 6.35
CA ASP A 56 -0.55 5.07 7.70
C ASP A 56 -1.30 3.84 8.20
N ALA A 57 -2.16 3.25 7.36
CA ALA A 57 -2.89 2.02 7.69
C ALA A 57 -1.95 0.83 7.96
N ALA A 58 -0.93 0.62 7.12
CA ALA A 58 0.06 -0.42 7.33
C ALA A 58 0.87 -0.21 8.63
N MET A 59 1.25 1.05 8.94
CA MET A 59 1.93 1.38 10.20
C MET A 59 1.07 1.13 11.45
N ARG A 60 -0.26 1.12 11.30
CA ARG A 60 -1.22 0.76 12.35
C ARG A 60 -1.50 -0.75 12.43
N GLY A 61 -0.83 -1.56 11.62
CA GLY A 61 -0.96 -3.02 11.62
C GLY A 61 -2.12 -3.55 10.76
N LEU A 62 -2.78 -2.71 9.97
CA LEU A 62 -3.83 -3.17 9.05
C LEU A 62 -3.20 -3.85 7.84
N ARG A 63 -3.72 -5.03 7.47
CA ARG A 63 -3.42 -5.65 6.18
C ARG A 63 -4.01 -4.79 5.08
N THR A 64 -3.17 -3.93 4.51
CA THR A 64 -3.57 -2.90 3.57
C THR A 64 -3.11 -3.26 2.16
N VAL A 65 -4.00 -3.06 1.20
CA VAL A 65 -3.75 -3.33 -0.21
C VAL A 65 -4.03 -2.05 -0.99
N LEU A 66 -3.08 -1.64 -1.82
CA LEU A 66 -3.23 -0.48 -2.70
C LEU A 66 -3.24 -0.96 -4.15
N VAL A 67 -4.21 -0.46 -4.92
CA VAL A 67 -4.30 -0.71 -6.36
C VAL A 67 -4.24 0.61 -7.13
N GLU A 68 -3.49 0.61 -8.21
CA GLU A 68 -3.37 1.74 -9.15
C GLU A 68 -3.61 1.21 -10.56
N GLN A 69 -4.30 2.00 -11.38
CA GLN A 69 -4.65 1.62 -12.75
C GLN A 69 -3.41 1.65 -13.67
N ASN A 70 -2.52 2.62 -13.46
CA ASN A 70 -1.30 2.81 -14.26
C ASN A 70 -0.06 2.56 -13.39
N ASP A 71 0.90 3.49 -13.41
CA ASP A 71 2.06 3.51 -12.52
C ASP A 71 1.78 4.39 -11.29
N LEU A 72 2.51 4.14 -10.20
CA LEU A 72 2.41 4.92 -8.97
C LEU A 72 2.66 6.41 -9.24
N GLY A 73 1.80 7.27 -8.69
CA GLY A 73 1.90 8.72 -8.85
C GLY A 73 1.59 9.27 -10.25
N SER A 74 1.23 8.43 -11.23
CA SER A 74 1.03 8.83 -12.65
C SER A 74 -0.04 9.92 -12.88
N GLY A 75 -0.98 10.09 -11.95
CA GLY A 75 -1.99 11.15 -11.96
C GLY A 75 -1.44 12.55 -11.64
N THR A 76 -2.24 13.38 -10.96
CA THR A 76 -1.88 14.76 -10.57
C THR A 76 -0.62 14.82 -9.72
N SER A 77 -0.33 13.77 -8.95
CA SER A 77 0.85 13.70 -8.08
C SER A 77 2.19 13.85 -8.84
N SER A 78 2.26 13.44 -10.11
CA SER A 78 3.46 13.63 -10.96
C SER A 78 3.49 14.98 -11.69
N ARG A 79 2.37 15.71 -11.70
CA ARG A 79 2.14 16.95 -12.49
C ARG A 79 2.06 18.20 -11.60
N SER A 80 2.85 18.24 -10.54
CA SER A 80 2.98 19.41 -9.67
C SER A 80 4.18 20.27 -10.09
N SER A 81 4.31 21.46 -9.50
CA SER A 81 5.55 22.26 -9.55
C SER A 81 6.73 21.57 -8.83
N ARG A 82 6.47 20.46 -8.12
CA ARG A 82 7.43 19.73 -7.28
C ARG A 82 8.05 20.61 -6.19
N LEU A 83 7.31 21.63 -5.76
CA LEU A 83 7.67 22.51 -4.65
C LEU A 83 6.74 22.25 -3.48
N VAL A 84 7.31 22.11 -2.29
CA VAL A 84 6.55 22.10 -1.05
C VAL A 84 6.63 23.51 -0.48
N HIS A 85 5.50 24.21 -0.47
CA HIS A 85 5.43 25.58 0.05
C HIS A 85 4.21 25.77 0.95
N GLY A 86 4.30 26.72 1.90
CA GLY A 86 3.18 27.12 2.75
C GLY A 86 2.10 27.97 2.04
N GLY A 87 2.28 28.27 0.74
CA GLY A 87 1.36 29.12 -0.02
C GLY A 87 1.61 30.62 0.18
N LEU A 88 2.88 30.96 0.46
CA LEU A 88 3.35 32.34 0.42
C LEU A 88 3.16 32.85 -1.02
N ARG A 89 2.56 34.01 -1.13
CA ARG A 89 2.16 34.67 -2.36
C ARG A 89 2.65 36.10 -2.31
#